data_AF-A0A7X7JFE5-F1
#
_entry.id   AF-A0A7X7JFE5-F1
#
_cell.length_a   1.000
_cell.length_b   1.000
_cell.length_c   1.000
_cell.angle_alpha   90.00
_cell.angle_beta   90.00
_cell.angle_gamma   90.00
#
_symmetry.space_group_name_H-M   'P 1'
#
loop_
_entity.id
_entity.type
_entity.pdbx_description
1 polymer ?
#
loop_
_entity_poly.entity_id
_entity_poly.type
_entity_poly.pdbx_seq_one_letter_code
_entity_poly.pdbx_strand_id
1 'polypeptide(L)'
;TLWWGPFGGHETGPWHAFGGEYAARRYARKHGKEPKNRYGVSLFEVGCTDGLGWARSTPDGELLAAFPRYHPRWAWPLVRVPGVREFLVSNLVLVLRRRGSAEVAS
;
A
#
# COMPACT_ATOMS: atom_id res chain seq x y z
N THR A 1 3.75 -3.35 1.57
CA THR A 1 2.85 -3.22 2.72
C THR A 1 2.24 -1.84 2.67
N LEU A 2 1.00 -1.67 3.12
CA LEU A 2 0.39 -0.34 3.21
C LEU A 2 1.06 0.48 4.31
N TRP A 3 1.17 1.79 4.09
CA TRP A 3 1.86 2.71 4.99
C TRP A 3 1.28 2.69 6.40
N TRP A 4 -0.03 2.83 6.56
CA TRP A 4 -0.69 2.89 7.87
C TRP A 4 -0.88 1.52 8.55
N GLY A 5 -0.47 0.44 7.89
CA GLY A 5 -0.50 -0.89 8.49
C GLY A 5 0.61 -1.08 9.55
N PRO A 6 0.49 -2.08 10.44
CA PRO A 6 1.46 -2.33 11.50
C PRO A 6 2.87 -2.67 10.99
N PHE A 7 2.98 -3.08 9.72
CA PHE A 7 4.24 -3.42 9.07
C PHE A 7 4.69 -2.40 7.99
N GLY A 8 4.04 -1.23 7.91
CA GLY A 8 4.32 -0.21 6.89
C GLY A 8 5.75 0.35 6.96
N GLY A 9 6.26 0.56 8.17
CA GLY A 9 7.60 1.10 8.40
C GLY A 9 8.77 0.13 8.20
N HIS A 10 8.51 -1.17 8.01
CA HIS A 10 9.57 -2.20 7.96
C HIS A 10 10.55 -2.07 9.14
N GLU A 11 11.84 -1.85 8.85
CA GLU A 11 12.91 -1.70 9.84
C GLU A 11 12.73 -0.45 10.72
N THR A 12 12.01 0.55 10.24
CA THR A 12 11.75 1.78 11.01
C THR A 12 10.63 1.60 12.04
N GLY A 13 10.06 0.39 12.15
CA GLY A 13 9.11 0.01 13.20
C GLY A 13 7.86 0.90 13.22
N PRO A 14 7.12 1.00 14.34
CA PRO A 14 5.89 1.80 14.43
C PRO A 14 6.12 3.32 14.22
N TRP A 15 7.37 3.78 14.19
CA TRP A 15 7.72 5.19 14.08
C TRP A 15 7.34 5.82 12.73
N HIS A 16 7.12 5.00 11.69
CA HIS A 16 6.64 5.47 10.39
C HIS A 16 5.30 6.22 10.48
N ALA A 17 4.43 5.86 11.43
CA ALA A 17 3.17 6.55 11.67
C ALA A 17 3.36 8.00 12.16
N PHE A 18 4.52 8.34 12.72
CA PHE A 18 4.89 9.69 13.14
C PHE A 18 5.68 10.46 12.05
N GLY A 19 5.78 9.89 10.85
CA GLY A 19 6.48 10.48 9.71
C GLY A 19 7.69 9.64 9.30
N GLY A 20 7.79 9.34 7.99
CA GLY A 20 8.83 8.45 7.47
C GLY A 20 10.25 8.97 7.62
N GLU A 21 10.44 10.29 7.48
CA GLU A 21 11.74 10.91 7.68
C GLU A 21 12.17 10.90 9.16
N TYR A 22 11.23 11.13 10.07
CA TYR A 22 11.48 10.98 11.50
C TYR A 22 11.91 9.54 11.83
N ALA A 23 11.18 8.56 11.30
CA ALA A 23 11.42 7.14 11.51
C ALA A 23 12.82 6.71 11.00
N ALA A 24 13.21 7.17 9.80
CA ALA A 24 14.52 6.91 9.23
C ALA A 24 15.66 7.53 10.06
N ARG A 25 15.54 8.80 10.46
CA ARG A 25 16.55 9.45 11.32
C ARG A 25 16.68 8.76 12.68
N ARG A 26 15.56 8.36 13.27
CA ARG A 26 15.56 7.61 14.54
C ARG A 26 16.26 6.26 14.38
N TYR A 27 16.00 5.55 13.29
CA TYR A 27 16.65 4.28 12.98
C TYR A 27 18.17 4.46 12.82
N ALA A 28 18.60 5.45 12.03
CA ALA A 28 20.01 5.75 11.82
C ALA A 28 20.74 6.09 13.13
N ARG A 29 20.13 6.90 14.00
CA ARG A 29 20.70 7.20 15.33
C ARG A 29 20.83 5.97 16.23
N LYS A 30 19.87 5.04 16.17
CA LYS A 30 19.87 3.84 17.03
C LYS A 30 20.79 2.74 16.52
N HIS A 31 20.91 2.58 15.20
CA HIS A 31 21.58 1.44 14.57
C HIS A 31 22.90 1.81 13.85
N GLY A 32 23.23 3.10 13.76
CA GLY A 32 24.46 3.59 13.13
C GLY A 32 24.49 3.44 11.60
N LYS A 33 23.36 3.13 10.97
CA LYS A 33 23.22 2.94 9.52
C LYS A 33 21.82 3.31 9.04
N GLU A 34 21.71 3.69 7.77
CA GLU A 34 20.42 3.95 7.13
C GLU A 34 19.55 2.67 7.07
N PRO A 35 18.21 2.80 7.14
CA PRO A 35 17.32 1.67 6.93
C PRO A 35 17.43 1.18 5.48
N LYS A 36 17.30 -0.13 5.29
CA LYS A 36 17.32 -0.73 3.94
C LYS A 36 16.27 -0.11 3.02
N ASN A 37 15.08 0.15 3.58
CA ASN A 37 13.98 0.79 2.88
C ASN A 37 13.89 2.25 3.35
N ARG A 38 14.43 3.18 2.54
CA ARG A 38 14.51 4.60 2.88
C ARG A 38 13.23 5.31 2.43
N TYR A 39 12.61 6.02 3.37
CA TYR A 39 11.43 6.83 3.09
C TYR A 39 11.66 7.81 1.94
N GLY A 40 10.73 7.86 0.99
CA GLY A 40 10.76 8.72 -0.20
C GLY A 40 11.64 8.21 -1.35
N VAL A 41 12.44 7.16 -1.13
CA VAL A 41 13.38 6.62 -2.15
C VAL A 41 13.01 5.19 -2.53
N SER A 42 12.92 4.32 -1.53
CA SER A 42 12.56 2.90 -1.69
C SER A 42 11.40 2.46 -0.80
N LEU A 43 10.92 3.35 0.08
CA LEU A 43 9.72 3.19 0.88
C LEU A 43 8.80 4.41 0.69
N PHE A 44 7.56 4.18 0.27
CA PHE A 44 6.61 5.25 -0.05
C PHE A 44 5.39 5.20 0.85
N GLU A 45 4.85 6.38 1.18
CA GLU A 45 3.59 6.54 1.89
C GLU A 45 2.42 6.24 0.93
N VAL A 46 2.11 4.96 0.76
CA VAL A 46 1.00 4.48 -0.07
C VAL A 46 0.01 3.74 0.81
N GLY A 47 -1.23 4.25 0.84
CA GLY A 47 -2.37 3.68 1.54
C GLY A 47 -3.24 2.77 0.68
N CYS A 48 -4.23 2.15 1.33
CA CYS A 48 -5.27 1.38 0.67
C CYS A 48 -6.08 2.28 -0.28
N THR A 49 -6.39 3.50 0.17
CA THR A 49 -7.11 4.51 -0.61
C THR A 49 -6.40 4.83 -1.92
N ASP A 50 -5.08 5.03 -1.89
CA ASP A 50 -4.29 5.37 -3.08
C ASP A 50 -4.31 4.23 -4.09
N GLY A 51 -4.09 2.99 -3.62
CA GLY A 51 -4.15 1.80 -4.47
C GLY A 51 -5.53 1.58 -5.10
N LEU A 52 -6.61 1.76 -4.32
CA LEU A 52 -7.98 1.66 -4.83
C LEU A 52 -8.32 2.79 -5.81
N GLY A 53 -7.84 4.01 -5.55
CA GLY A 53 -8.01 5.17 -6.42
C GLY A 53 -7.36 4.92 -7.77
N TRP A 54 -6.07 4.56 -7.76
CA TRP A 54 -5.32 4.19 -8.95
C TRP A 54 -5.99 3.04 -9.74
N ALA A 55 -6.40 1.97 -9.05
CA ALA A 55 -7.00 0.82 -9.72
C ALA A 55 -8.33 1.14 -10.42
N ARG A 56 -9.06 2.15 -9.94
CA ARG A 56 -10.31 2.61 -10.57
C ARG A 56 -10.08 3.61 -11.69
N SER A 57 -9.01 4.41 -11.62
CA SER A 57 -8.72 5.46 -12.59
C SER A 57 -7.79 5.02 -13.72
N THR A 58 -7.08 3.89 -13.57
CA THR A 58 -6.12 3.43 -14.58
C THR A 58 -6.81 3.14 -15.92
N PRO A 59 -6.31 3.67 -17.04
CA PRO A 59 -6.90 3.45 -18.37
C PRO A 59 -6.70 2.02 -18.86
N ASP A 60 -5.64 1.34 -18.42
CA ASP A 60 -5.21 0.04 -18.97
C ASP A 60 -5.91 -1.17 -18.31
N GLY A 61 -6.68 -0.95 -17.25
CA GLY A 61 -7.20 -2.03 -16.42
C GLY A 61 -8.56 -1.76 -15.79
N GLU A 62 -9.37 -2.81 -15.72
CA GLU A 62 -10.64 -2.82 -15.00
C GLU A 62 -10.49 -3.58 -13.69
N LEU A 63 -10.82 -2.93 -12.57
CA LEU A 63 -10.75 -3.52 -11.24
C LEU A 63 -11.84 -4.57 -11.05
N LEU A 64 -11.44 -5.85 -11.01
CA LEU A 64 -12.36 -6.97 -10.77
C LEU A 64 -12.56 -7.25 -9.28
N ALA A 65 -11.49 -7.17 -8.49
CA ALA A 65 -11.55 -7.45 -7.05
C ALA A 65 -10.46 -6.70 -6.29
N ALA A 66 -10.78 -6.36 -5.04
CA ALA A 66 -9.83 -5.81 -4.09
C ALA A 66 -10.03 -6.50 -2.72
N PHE A 67 -8.98 -7.07 -2.16
CA PHE A 67 -9.07 -7.84 -0.91
C PHE A 67 -7.75 -7.84 -0.12
N PRO A 68 -7.79 -8.04 1.20
CA PRO A 68 -6.60 -8.22 2.03
C PRO A 68 -5.91 -9.57 1.75
N ARG A 69 -4.59 -9.57 1.52
CA ARG A 69 -3.83 -10.78 1.17
C ARG A 69 -3.89 -11.89 2.22
N TYR A 70 -3.88 -11.53 3.50
CA TYR A 70 -3.72 -12.49 4.61
C TYR A 70 -4.98 -12.70 5.43
N HIS A 71 -6.11 -12.09 5.06
CA HIS A 71 -7.35 -12.27 5.81
C HIS A 71 -8.30 -13.24 5.12
N PRO A 72 -9.11 -13.97 5.91
CA PRO A 72 -10.16 -14.83 5.37
C PRO A 72 -11.23 -14.04 4.59
N ARG A 73 -11.98 -14.74 3.72
CA ARG A 73 -12.96 -14.12 2.80
C ARG A 73 -14.02 -13.27 3.49
N TRP A 74 -14.43 -13.63 4.71
CA TRP A 74 -15.39 -12.85 5.49
C TRP A 74 -14.88 -11.45 5.88
N ALA A 75 -13.56 -11.24 5.89
CA ALA A 75 -12.92 -9.97 6.21
C ALA A 75 -12.67 -9.10 4.97
N TRP A 76 -12.94 -9.60 3.76
CA TRP A 76 -12.76 -8.82 2.53
C TRP A 76 -13.57 -7.51 2.47
N PRO A 77 -14.79 -7.42 3.05
CA PRO A 77 -15.51 -6.16 3.13
C PRO A 77 -14.75 -5.03 3.84
N LEU A 78 -13.74 -5.32 4.68
CA LEU A 78 -12.93 -4.31 5.37
C LEU A 78 -12.26 -3.31 4.40
N VAL A 79 -11.93 -3.74 3.17
CA VAL A 79 -11.37 -2.86 2.11
C VAL A 79 -12.29 -1.70 1.75
N ARG A 80 -13.60 -1.86 1.96
CA ARG A 80 -14.60 -0.85 1.62
C ARG A 80 -14.77 0.20 2.71
N VAL A 81 -14.31 -0.05 3.94
CA VAL A 81 -14.53 0.84 5.08
C VAL A 81 -13.38 1.86 5.17
N PRO A 82 -13.61 3.16 4.89
CA PRO A 82 -12.59 4.20 5.03
C PRO A 82 -12.02 4.26 6.45
N GLY A 83 -10.74 4.62 6.59
CA GLY A 83 -10.04 4.58 7.86
C GLY A 83 -9.64 3.14 8.25
N VAL A 84 -10.62 2.25 8.48
CA VAL A 84 -10.36 0.85 8.86
C VAL A 84 -9.49 0.13 7.85
N ARG A 85 -9.75 0.34 6.55
CA ARG A 85 -8.96 -0.26 5.47
C ARG A 85 -7.49 0.13 5.48
N GLU A 86 -7.14 1.29 6.02
CA GLU A 86 -5.74 1.75 6.05
C GLU A 86 -4.92 0.96 7.07
N PHE A 87 -5.52 0.66 8.22
CA PHE A 87 -4.87 -0.03 9.33
C PHE A 87 -5.00 -1.55 9.24
N LEU A 88 -6.21 -2.08 9.01
CA LEU A 88 -6.46 -3.51 9.12
C LEU A 88 -6.11 -4.28 7.86
N VAL A 89 -6.27 -3.71 6.66
CA VAL A 89 -5.97 -4.44 5.42
C VAL A 89 -4.47 -4.74 5.34
N SER A 90 -3.62 -3.76 5.61
CA SER A 90 -2.14 -3.82 5.66
C SER A 90 -1.41 -4.32 4.39
N ASN A 91 -2.06 -5.13 3.57
CA ASN A 91 -1.56 -5.73 2.34
C ASN A 91 -2.76 -5.90 1.39
N LEU A 92 -2.96 -4.90 0.54
CA LEU A 92 -4.05 -4.87 -0.43
C LEU A 92 -3.65 -5.66 -1.68
N VAL A 93 -4.49 -6.60 -2.09
CA VAL A 93 -4.43 -7.25 -3.40
C VAL A 93 -5.45 -6.58 -4.31
N LEU A 94 -5.02 -6.23 -5.51
CA LEU A 94 -5.84 -5.69 -6.58
C LEU A 94 -5.79 -6.66 -7.75
N VAL A 95 -6.96 -7.09 -8.21
CA VAL A 95 -7.10 -7.93 -9.40
C VAL A 95 -7.66 -7.07 -10.51
N LEU A 96 -6.85 -6.88 -11.55
CA LEU A 96 -7.18 -6.06 -12.71
C LEU A 96 -7.31 -6.96 -13.94
N ARG A 97 -8.35 -6.76 -14.73
CA ARG A 97 -8.43 -7.26 -16.10
C ARG A 97 -7.82 -6.21 -17.02
N ARG A 98 -6.84 -6.60 -17.82
CA ARG A 98 -6.29 -5.73 -18.87
C ARG A 98 -7.41 -5.35 -19.83
N ARG A 99 -7.60 -4.04 -20.07
CA ARG A 99 -8.41 -3.58 -21.20
C ARG A 99 -7.62 -3.90 -22.46
N GLY A 100 -8.19 -4.73 -23.34
CA GLY A 100 -7.56 -5.04 -24.61
C GLY A 100 -7.28 -3.72 -25.34
N SER A 101 -6.07 -3.56 -25.87
CA SER A 101 -5.83 -2.52 -26.86
C SER A 101 -6.94 -2.64 -27.88
N ALA A 102 -7.73 -1.58 -28.08
CA ALA A 102 -8.55 -1.51 -29.28
C ALA A 102 -7.57 -1.72 -30.42
N GLU A 103 -7.70 -2.87 -31.07
CA GLU A 103 -7.01 -3.16 -32.31
C GLU A 103 -7.26 -1.95 -33.20
N VAL A 104 -6.18 -1.35 -33.68
CA VAL A 104 -6.22 -0.34 -34.74
C VAL A 104 -6.88 -1.04 -35.92
N ALA A 105 -8.20 -0.93 -36.03
CA ALA A 105 -8.98 -1.48 -37.11
C ALA A 105 -9.68 -0.33 -37.83
N SER A 106 -9.06 0.00 -38.97
CA SER A 106 -9.51 0.78 -40.12
C SER A 106 -9.36 2.29 -40.12
#